data_AF-A0A7X7XBH2-F1
#
_entry.id   AF-A0A7X7XBH2-F1
#
_cell.length_a   1.000
_cell.length_b   1.000
_cell.length_c   1.000
_cell.angle_alpha   90.00
_cell.angle_beta   90.00
_cell.angle_gamma   90.00
#
_symmetry.space_group_name_H-M   'P 1'
#
loop_
_entity.id
_entity.type
_entity.pdbx_description
1 polymer ?
#
loop_
_entity_poly.entity_id
_entity_poly.type
_entity_poly.pdbx_seq_one_letter_code
_entity_poly.pdbx_strand_id
1 'polypeptide(L)'
;AFNIAPDLNAKVKIVENTVELAKSFGVETPKVAVLAAVEVVNPDMPCTLEAAALVQMNRRNQIKGCIIDGPLALDNALSEEAARHKGVVSEVAGHAEVLLVPDIEAGNIFAKAIVYLTKNKTAGLVLGAKVPVVLTSRADSAETKLLSIASAVALAAYKSVSN
;
A
#
# COMPACT_ATOMS: atom_id res chain seq x y z
N ALA A 1 11.12 -1.79 2.95
CA ALA A 1 12.48 -1.34 3.31
C ALA A 1 12.82 -1.56 4.79
N PHE A 2 11.85 -1.64 5.71
CA PHE A 2 12.11 -1.78 7.15
C PHE A 2 11.58 -3.10 7.72
N ASN A 3 10.27 -3.33 7.63
CA ASN A 3 9.65 -4.54 8.16
C ASN A 3 9.95 -5.71 7.21
N ILE A 4 10.73 -6.69 7.67
CA ILE A 4 11.18 -7.85 6.87
C ILE A 4 9.99 -8.76 6.56
N ALA A 5 9.40 -9.35 7.59
CA ALA A 5 8.18 -10.14 7.52
C ALA A 5 7.19 -9.55 8.53
N PRO A 6 6.44 -8.50 8.16
CA PRO A 6 5.51 -7.85 9.08
C PRO A 6 4.39 -8.81 9.45
N ASP A 7 4.15 -8.99 10.75
CA ASP A 7 2.99 -9.70 11.25
C ASP A 7 1.69 -8.90 11.02
N LEU A 8 0.55 -9.48 11.40
CA LEU A 8 -0.76 -8.84 11.25
C LEU A 8 -0.83 -7.45 11.90
N ASN A 9 -0.28 -7.28 13.11
CA ASN A 9 -0.32 -6.00 13.83
C ASN A 9 0.55 -4.95 13.15
N ALA A 10 1.74 -5.34 12.69
CA ALA A 10 2.60 -4.49 11.89
C ALA A 10 1.92 -4.09 10.58
N LYS A 11 1.21 -5.01 9.92
CA LYS A 11 0.44 -4.72 8.70
C LYS A 11 -0.69 -3.73 8.95
N VAL A 12 -1.40 -3.81 10.07
CA VAL A 12 -2.37 -2.77 10.48
C VAL A 12 -1.71 -1.39 10.52
N LYS A 13 -0.55 -1.28 11.18
CA LYS A 13 0.19 0.00 11.26
C LYS A 13 0.72 0.48 9.92
N ILE A 14 1.14 -0.43 9.06
CA ILE A 14 1.53 -0.10 7.69
C ILE A 14 0.34 0.50 6.94
N VAL A 15 -0.84 -0.14 7.00
CA VAL A 15 -2.06 0.37 6.35
C VAL A 15 -2.47 1.73 6.90
N GLU A 16 -2.53 1.90 8.22
CA GLU A 16 -2.93 3.18 8.83
C GLU A 16 -2.01 4.33 8.35
N ASN A 17 -0.69 4.09 8.33
CA ASN A 17 0.28 5.07 7.86
C ASN A 17 0.15 5.38 6.36
N THR A 18 -0.07 4.36 5.52
CA THR A 18 -0.17 4.57 4.06
C THR A 18 -1.51 5.19 3.66
N VAL A 19 -2.59 4.90 4.37
CA VAL A 19 -3.90 5.54 4.20
C VAL A 19 -3.82 7.04 4.50
N GLU A 20 -3.14 7.42 5.57
CA GLU A 20 -2.90 8.84 5.89
C GLU A 20 -2.09 9.54 4.79
N LEU A 21 -1.05 8.89 4.26
CA LEU A 21 -0.29 9.42 3.13
C LEU A 21 -1.17 9.57 1.87
N ALA A 22 -1.98 8.57 1.51
CA ALA A 22 -2.87 8.65 0.36
C ALA A 22 -3.88 9.81 0.49
N LYS A 23 -4.45 10.01 1.68
CA LYS A 23 -5.33 11.15 1.97
C LYS A 23 -4.63 12.50 1.82
N SER A 24 -3.35 12.59 2.17
CA SER A 24 -2.58 13.82 1.97
C SER A 24 -2.40 14.19 0.49
N PHE A 25 -2.63 13.25 -0.43
CA PHE A 25 -2.67 13.47 -1.88
C PHE A 25 -4.09 13.70 -2.43
N GLY A 26 -5.10 13.85 -1.56
CA GLY A 26 -6.48 14.12 -1.94
C GLY A 26 -7.35 12.88 -2.18
N VAL A 27 -6.85 11.69 -1.86
CA VAL A 27 -7.65 10.45 -1.94
C VAL A 27 -8.51 10.33 -0.69
N GLU A 28 -9.79 10.74 -0.76
CA GLU A 28 -10.67 10.82 0.43
C GLU A 28 -10.85 9.48 1.14
N THR A 29 -11.11 8.41 0.37
CA THR A 29 -11.29 7.04 0.85
C THR A 29 -10.37 6.09 0.07
N PRO A 30 -9.11 5.94 0.48
CA PRO A 30 -8.15 5.08 -0.22
C PRO A 30 -8.61 3.62 -0.25
N LYS A 31 -8.43 2.97 -1.40
CA LYS A 31 -8.66 1.54 -1.60
C LYS A 31 -7.35 0.78 -1.45
N VAL A 32 -7.31 -0.10 -0.46
CA VAL A 32 -6.11 -0.85 -0.08
C VAL A 32 -6.28 -2.30 -0.52
N ALA A 33 -5.48 -2.73 -1.48
CA ALA A 33 -5.37 -4.13 -1.86
C ALA A 33 -4.29 -4.83 -1.03
N VAL A 34 -4.68 -5.86 -0.28
CA VAL A 34 -3.72 -6.75 0.39
C VAL A 34 -3.29 -7.83 -0.58
N LEU A 35 -2.03 -7.76 -1.00
CA LEU A 35 -1.51 -8.58 -2.09
C LEU A 35 -1.15 -10.00 -1.63
N ALA A 36 -1.52 -10.96 -2.46
CA ALA A 36 -1.10 -12.35 -2.38
C ALA A 36 -0.95 -12.93 -3.80
N ALA A 37 -0.51 -14.18 -3.91
CA ALA A 37 -0.39 -14.86 -5.20
C ALA A 37 -1.73 -15.41 -5.73
N VAL A 38 -2.77 -15.45 -4.89
CA VAL A 38 -4.10 -15.99 -5.19
C VAL A 38 -5.20 -15.10 -4.62
N GLU A 39 -6.43 -15.27 -5.08
CA GLU A 39 -7.60 -14.47 -4.70
C GLU A 39 -8.45 -15.08 -3.58
N VAL A 40 -8.06 -16.27 -3.11
CA VAL A 40 -8.79 -17.01 -2.08
C VAL A 40 -7.94 -17.22 -0.84
N VAL A 41 -8.60 -17.36 0.31
CA VAL A 41 -7.93 -17.71 1.56
C VAL A 41 -7.36 -19.12 1.45
N ASN A 42 -6.05 -19.24 1.63
CA ASN A 42 -5.32 -20.49 1.61
C ASN A 42 -4.51 -20.61 2.92
N PRO A 43 -4.84 -21.58 3.79
CA PRO A 43 -4.12 -21.79 5.06
C PRO A 43 -2.62 -22.03 4.90
N ASP A 44 -2.19 -22.60 3.76
CA ASP A 44 -0.78 -22.85 3.46
C ASP A 44 -0.04 -21.60 2.94
N MET A 45 -0.76 -20.48 2.79
CA MET A 45 -0.23 -19.18 2.35
C MET A 45 -0.60 -18.10 3.37
N PRO A 46 0.24 -17.87 4.41
CA PRO A 46 -0.08 -17.00 5.54
C PRO A 46 -0.56 -15.59 5.18
N CYS A 47 -0.03 -14.99 4.12
CA CYS A 47 -0.45 -13.66 3.68
C CYS A 47 -1.93 -13.58 3.27
N THR A 48 -2.53 -14.71 2.84
CA THR A 48 -3.97 -14.77 2.53
C THR A 48 -4.84 -14.77 3.78
N LEU A 49 -4.37 -15.40 4.87
CA LEU A 49 -5.04 -15.37 6.17
C LEU A 49 -4.96 -13.97 6.78
N GLU A 50 -3.80 -13.33 6.69
CA GLU A 50 -3.60 -11.96 7.14
C GLU A 50 -4.44 -10.96 6.34
N ALA A 51 -4.55 -11.15 5.01
CA ALA A 51 -5.45 -10.35 4.17
C ALA A 51 -6.90 -10.46 4.65
N ALA A 52 -7.42 -11.68 4.83
CA ALA A 52 -8.77 -11.89 5.33
C ALA A 52 -9.00 -11.27 6.72
N ALA A 53 -8.00 -11.36 7.61
CA ALA A 53 -8.05 -10.72 8.91
C ALA A 53 -8.12 -9.18 8.80
N LEU A 54 -7.27 -8.56 7.98
CA LEU A 54 -7.28 -7.11 7.75
C LEU A 54 -8.61 -6.62 7.18
N VAL A 55 -9.19 -7.34 6.22
CA VAL A 55 -10.52 -7.03 5.66
C VAL A 55 -11.57 -7.07 6.77
N GLN A 56 -11.58 -8.10 7.60
CA GLN A 56 -12.54 -8.21 8.69
C GLN A 56 -12.33 -7.13 9.76
N MET A 57 -11.08 -6.77 10.06
CA MET A 57 -10.75 -5.65 10.96
C MET A 57 -11.25 -4.31 10.41
N ASN A 58 -11.11 -4.05 9.10
CA ASN A 58 -11.65 -2.86 8.46
C ASN A 58 -13.18 -2.82 8.48
N ARG A 59 -13.85 -3.93 8.13
CA ARG A 59 -15.32 -4.07 8.21
C ARG A 59 -15.86 -3.88 9.63
N ARG A 60 -15.09 -4.24 10.65
CA ARG A 60 -15.43 -4.03 12.07
C ARG A 60 -14.93 -2.69 12.63
N ASN A 61 -14.56 -1.75 11.78
CA ASN A 61 -14.10 -0.41 12.15
C ASN A 61 -12.86 -0.37 13.05
N GLN A 62 -12.03 -1.41 13.05
CA GLN A 62 -10.73 -1.40 13.73
C GLN A 62 -9.69 -0.64 12.90
N ILE A 63 -9.74 -0.79 11.57
CA ILE A 63 -8.97 0.01 10.61
C ILE A 63 -9.96 0.92 9.88
N LYS A 64 -9.72 2.23 9.88
CA LYS A 64 -10.70 3.23 9.44
C LYS A 64 -10.17 4.12 8.33
N GLY A 65 -11.09 4.81 7.66
CA GLY A 65 -10.78 5.84 6.68
C GLY A 65 -10.31 5.32 5.33
N CYS A 66 -10.49 4.02 5.07
CA CYS A 66 -10.16 3.34 3.83
C CYS A 66 -11.11 2.16 3.61
N ILE A 67 -11.07 1.60 2.40
CA ILE A 67 -11.69 0.31 2.08
C ILE A 67 -10.53 -0.67 1.87
N ILE A 68 -10.57 -1.80 2.56
CA ILE A 68 -9.56 -2.86 2.40
C ILE A 68 -10.21 -4.08 1.76
N ASP A 69 -9.55 -4.63 0.75
CA ASP A 69 -9.88 -5.96 0.24
C ASP A 69 -8.63 -6.80 -0.04
N GLY A 70 -8.83 -8.11 -0.05
CA GLY A 70 -7.77 -9.10 -0.19
C GLY A 70 -8.19 -10.47 0.33
N PRO A 71 -7.44 -11.52 -0.03
CA PRO A 71 -6.22 -11.48 -0.83
C PRO A 71 -6.49 -11.17 -2.30
N LEU A 72 -5.63 -10.36 -2.93
CA LEU A 72 -5.71 -10.04 -4.36
C LEU A 72 -4.35 -10.26 -5.02
N ALA A 73 -4.36 -10.89 -6.19
CA ALA A 73 -3.21 -10.83 -7.09
C ALA A 73 -3.06 -9.42 -7.67
N LEU A 74 -1.83 -9.07 -8.07
CA LEU A 74 -1.48 -7.72 -8.52
C LEU A 74 -2.31 -7.25 -9.73
N ASP A 75 -2.55 -8.15 -10.68
CA ASP A 75 -3.36 -7.88 -11.87
C ASP A 75 -4.78 -7.47 -11.48
N ASN A 76 -5.40 -8.20 -10.54
CA ASN A 76 -6.76 -7.88 -10.09
C ASN A 76 -6.83 -6.64 -9.23
N ALA A 77 -5.76 -6.28 -8.52
CA ALA A 77 -5.70 -5.03 -7.77
C ALA A 77 -5.69 -3.81 -8.71
N LEU A 78 -5.13 -3.95 -9.92
CA LEU A 78 -4.86 -2.84 -10.83
C LEU A 78 -5.71 -2.81 -12.11
N SER A 79 -6.33 -3.94 -12.51
CA SER A 79 -7.13 -4.04 -13.73
C SER A 79 -8.53 -4.58 -13.43
N GLU A 80 -9.54 -3.74 -13.69
CA GLU A 80 -10.94 -4.13 -13.59
C GLU A 80 -11.28 -5.28 -14.56
N GLU A 81 -10.65 -5.30 -15.74
CA GLU A 81 -10.82 -6.38 -16.71
C GLU A 81 -10.31 -7.72 -16.17
N ALA A 82 -9.11 -7.74 -15.58
CA ALA A 82 -8.55 -8.95 -14.97
C ALA A 82 -9.42 -9.44 -13.81
N ALA A 83 -9.87 -8.51 -12.96
CA ALA A 83 -10.80 -8.81 -11.87
C ALA A 83 -12.11 -9.44 -12.38
N ARG A 84 -12.72 -8.88 -13.44
CA ARG A 84 -13.93 -9.43 -14.07
C ARG A 84 -13.69 -10.83 -14.64
N HIS A 85 -12.59 -11.06 -15.34
CA HIS A 85 -12.27 -12.38 -15.90
C HIS A 85 -12.11 -13.47 -14.84
N LYS A 86 -11.65 -13.11 -13.64
CA LYS A 86 -11.52 -14.03 -12.50
C LYS A 86 -12.75 -14.02 -11.57
N GLY A 87 -13.79 -13.26 -11.89
CA GLY A 87 -15.01 -13.17 -11.08
C GLY A 87 -14.83 -12.50 -9.72
N VAL A 88 -13.81 -11.65 -9.57
CA VAL A 88 -13.54 -10.92 -8.33
C VAL A 88 -14.50 -9.73 -8.22
N VAL A 89 -15.39 -9.77 -7.24
CA VAL A 89 -16.35 -8.69 -6.96
C VAL A 89 -15.87 -7.92 -5.73
N SER A 90 -15.37 -6.71 -5.95
CA SER A 90 -14.76 -5.87 -4.92
C SER A 90 -14.76 -4.41 -5.35
N GLU A 91 -14.93 -3.49 -4.40
CA GLU A 91 -14.75 -2.05 -4.66
C GLU A 91 -13.26 -1.67 -4.85
N VAL A 92 -12.34 -2.54 -4.40
CA VAL A 92 -10.89 -2.34 -4.46
C VAL A 92 -10.29 -2.94 -5.73
N ALA A 93 -10.82 -4.06 -6.22
CA ALA A 93 -10.29 -4.72 -7.42
C ALA A 93 -10.38 -3.78 -8.64
N GLY A 94 -9.28 -3.65 -9.36
CA GLY A 94 -9.11 -2.73 -10.49
C GLY A 94 -8.90 -1.27 -10.11
N HIS A 95 -8.97 -0.93 -8.83
CA HIS A 95 -9.06 0.45 -8.35
C HIS A 95 -8.18 0.69 -7.11
N ALA A 96 -7.15 -0.11 -6.86
CA ALA A 96 -6.33 0.05 -5.67
C ALA A 96 -5.41 1.28 -5.77
N GLU A 97 -5.46 2.19 -4.80
CA GLU A 97 -4.45 3.26 -4.64
C GLU A 97 -3.30 2.84 -3.71
N VAL A 98 -3.53 1.85 -2.84
CA VAL A 98 -2.52 1.31 -1.93
C VAL A 98 -2.37 -0.19 -2.15
N LEU A 99 -1.13 -0.62 -2.39
CA LEU A 99 -0.75 -2.02 -2.55
C LEU A 99 0.05 -2.48 -1.32
N LEU A 100 -0.56 -3.28 -0.45
CA LEU A 100 0.11 -3.86 0.70
C LEU A 100 0.74 -5.20 0.30
N VAL A 101 2.07 -5.20 0.14
CA VAL A 101 2.87 -6.40 -0.17
C VAL A 101 2.98 -7.34 1.06
N PRO A 102 3.20 -8.65 0.85
CA PRO A 102 3.28 -9.62 1.95
C PRO A 102 4.50 -9.42 2.85
N ASP A 103 5.66 -9.11 2.27
CA ASP A 103 6.97 -9.04 2.92
C ASP A 103 7.90 -8.03 2.21
N ILE A 104 9.13 -7.91 2.72
CA ILE A 104 10.13 -6.98 2.20
C ILE A 104 10.66 -7.41 0.83
N GLU A 105 10.79 -8.71 0.57
CA GLU A 105 11.28 -9.26 -0.68
C GLU A 105 10.34 -8.88 -1.82
N ALA A 106 9.03 -9.15 -1.67
CA ALA A 106 8.01 -8.77 -2.64
C ALA A 106 7.98 -7.26 -2.86
N GLY A 107 8.03 -6.47 -1.76
CA GLY A 107 8.06 -5.02 -1.84
C GLY A 107 9.29 -4.46 -2.55
N ASN A 108 10.47 -5.02 -2.29
CA ASN A 108 11.72 -4.57 -2.88
C ASN A 108 11.79 -4.89 -4.37
N ILE A 109 11.42 -6.12 -4.75
CA ILE A 109 11.38 -6.57 -6.14
C ILE A 109 10.37 -5.71 -6.91
N PHE A 110 9.16 -5.50 -6.36
CA PHE A 110 8.12 -4.72 -7.02
C PHE A 110 8.53 -3.25 -7.22
N ALA A 111 9.08 -2.61 -6.19
CA ALA A 111 9.56 -1.23 -6.30
C ALA A 111 10.68 -1.09 -7.35
N LYS A 112 11.61 -2.05 -7.41
CA LYS A 112 12.66 -2.07 -8.45
C LYS A 112 12.10 -2.34 -9.84
N ALA A 113 11.12 -3.24 -9.97
CA ALA A 113 10.46 -3.49 -11.24
C ALA A 113 9.83 -2.20 -11.78
N ILE A 114 9.16 -1.40 -10.93
CA ILE A 114 8.62 -0.09 -11.34
C ILE A 114 9.75 0.83 -11.82
N VAL A 115 10.81 0.98 -11.04
CA VAL A 115 11.93 1.91 -11.35
C VAL A 115 12.67 1.52 -12.64
N TYR A 116 12.91 0.24 -12.87
CA TYR A 116 13.78 -0.22 -13.96
C TYR A 116 13.04 -0.70 -15.21
N LEU A 117 11.77 -1.13 -15.10
CA LEU A 117 11.00 -1.66 -16.22
C LEU A 117 9.93 -0.68 -16.75
N THR A 118 9.67 0.42 -16.03
CA THR A 118 8.69 1.42 -16.44
C THR A 118 9.31 2.81 -16.50
N LYS A 119 8.61 3.75 -17.15
CA LYS A 119 8.98 5.18 -17.12
C LYS A 119 8.34 5.93 -15.95
N ASN A 120 7.76 5.20 -14.99
CA ASN A 120 7.09 5.81 -13.85
C ASN A 120 8.10 6.41 -12.88
N LYS A 121 7.67 7.47 -12.21
CA LYS A 121 8.44 8.16 -11.19
C LYS A 121 8.08 7.60 -9.82
N THR A 122 9.04 7.62 -8.91
CA THR A 122 8.87 7.09 -7.55
C THR A 122 9.26 8.13 -6.51
N ALA A 123 8.75 7.93 -5.30
CA ALA A 123 9.08 8.69 -4.10
C ALA A 123 9.26 7.73 -2.93
N GLY A 124 10.19 8.04 -2.02
CA GLY A 124 10.54 7.21 -0.87
C GLY A 124 10.38 7.95 0.45
N LEU A 125 9.52 7.44 1.33
CA LEU A 125 9.27 7.97 2.66
C LEU A 125 9.29 6.88 3.73
N VAL A 126 9.68 7.25 4.95
CA VAL A 126 9.40 6.51 6.17
C VAL A 126 8.28 7.22 6.93
N LEU A 127 7.25 6.44 7.29
CA LEU A 127 6.04 6.90 7.96
C LEU A 127 5.96 6.34 9.38
N GLY A 128 5.08 6.90 10.22
CA GLY A 128 4.82 6.47 11.60
C GLY A 128 5.64 7.19 12.68
N ALA A 129 6.66 7.97 12.30
CA ALA A 129 7.31 8.91 13.21
C ALA A 129 6.48 10.20 13.36
N LYS A 130 6.89 11.09 14.29
CA LYS A 130 6.22 12.39 14.52
C LYS A 130 6.20 13.27 13.26
N VAL A 131 7.20 13.14 12.39
CA VAL A 131 7.33 13.82 11.10
C VAL A 131 7.75 12.82 10.03
N PRO A 132 7.36 12.99 8.76
CA PRO A 132 7.81 12.11 7.68
C PRO A 132 9.32 12.24 7.47
N VAL A 133 9.99 11.12 7.23
CA VAL A 133 11.43 11.09 6.93
C VAL A 133 11.62 10.70 5.49
N VAL A 134 12.30 11.56 4.72
CA VAL A 134 12.65 11.28 3.32
C VAL A 134 13.74 10.21 3.30
N LEU A 135 13.50 9.12 2.56
CA LEU A 135 14.45 8.04 2.38
C LEU A 135 14.83 7.93 0.91
N THR A 136 16.11 8.10 0.63
CA THR A 136 16.66 8.05 -0.74
C THR A 136 17.69 6.94 -0.84
N SER A 137 17.72 6.26 -1.98
CA SER A 137 18.84 5.42 -2.40
C SER A 137 19.95 6.27 -3.03
N ARG A 138 21.19 5.79 -2.96
CA ARG A 138 22.32 6.39 -3.70
C ARG A 138 22.07 6.42 -5.21
N ALA A 139 21.31 5.46 -5.73
CA ALA A 139 20.97 5.36 -7.15
C ALA A 139 19.79 6.26 -7.57
N ASP A 140 19.14 6.96 -6.64
CA ASP A 140 17.97 7.77 -6.95
C ASP A 140 18.34 9.04 -7.74
N SER A 141 17.53 9.32 -8.76
CA SER A 141 17.62 10.53 -9.56
C SER A 141 17.30 11.79 -8.73
N ALA A 142 17.70 12.96 -9.22
CA ALA A 142 17.30 14.23 -8.61
C ALA A 142 15.77 14.39 -8.54
N GLU A 143 15.05 13.88 -9.55
CA GLU A 143 13.60 13.91 -9.60
C GLU A 143 12.97 13.04 -8.50
N THR A 144 13.44 11.80 -8.30
CA THR A 144 12.97 10.92 -7.23
C THR A 144 13.15 11.57 -5.85
N LYS A 145 14.28 12.25 -5.63
CA LYS A 145 14.55 12.98 -4.37
C LYS A 145 13.58 14.14 -4.19
N LEU A 146 13.35 14.92 -5.24
CA LEU A 146 12.40 16.03 -5.23
C LEU A 146 10.98 15.56 -4.92
N LEU A 147 10.51 14.50 -5.59
CA LEU A 147 9.17 13.94 -5.35
C LEU A 147 9.04 13.39 -3.93
N SER A 148 10.11 12.82 -3.37
CA SER A 148 10.13 12.37 -1.98
C SER A 148 9.99 13.54 -1.00
N ILE A 149 10.70 14.65 -1.24
CA ILE A 149 10.56 15.88 -0.44
C ILE A 149 9.14 16.46 -0.57
N ALA A 150 8.62 16.56 -1.80
CA ALA A 150 7.27 17.07 -2.04
C ALA A 150 6.20 16.22 -1.33
N SER A 151 6.36 14.89 -1.35
CA SER A 151 5.48 13.95 -0.64
C SER A 151 5.54 14.15 0.87
N ALA A 152 6.73 14.36 1.44
CA ALA A 152 6.89 14.66 2.87
C ALA A 152 6.21 15.98 3.26
N VAL A 153 6.34 17.02 2.43
CA VAL A 153 5.71 18.33 2.65
C VAL A 153 4.18 18.21 2.60
N ALA A 154 3.64 17.51 1.61
CA ALA A 154 2.20 17.29 1.49
C ALA A 154 1.63 16.58 2.73
N LEU A 155 2.29 15.52 3.20
CA LEU A 155 1.88 14.81 4.40
C LEU A 155 2.00 15.68 5.67
N ALA A 156 3.07 16.45 5.81
CA ALA A 156 3.25 17.35 6.95
C ALA A 156 2.18 18.45 6.98
N ALA A 157 1.84 19.03 5.83
CA ALA A 157 0.78 20.03 5.71
C ALA A 157 -0.59 19.43 6.08
N TYR A 158 -0.91 18.25 5.55
CA TYR A 158 -2.15 17.53 5.86
C TYR A 158 -2.32 17.26 7.37
N LYS A 159 -1.26 16.80 8.04
CA LYS A 159 -1.27 16.56 9.50
C LYS A 159 -1.43 17.83 10.34
N SER A 160 -1.05 18.99 9.80
CA SER A 160 -1.17 20.26 10.53
C SER A 160 -2.59 20.81 10.55
N VAL A 161 -3.43 20.41 9.59
CA VAL A 161 -4.83 20.81 9.47
C VAL A 161 -5.79 19.78 10.09
N SER A 162 -5.36 18.50 10.15
CA SER A 162 -6.18 17.38 10.63
C SER A 162 -6.06 17.11 12.14
N ASN A 163 -5.13 17.79 12.83
CA ASN A 163 -4.95 17.76 14.29
C ASN A 163 -5.41 19.08 14.90
#